data_AF-A0A959FNS2-F1
#
_entry.id   AF-A0A959FNS2-F1
#
_cell.length_a   1.000
_cell.length_b   1.000
_cell.length_c   1.000
_cell.angle_alpha   90.00
_cell.angle_beta   90.00
_cell.angle_gamma   90.00
#
_symmetry.space_group_name_H-M   'P 1'
#
loop_
_entity.id
_entity.type
_entity.pdbx_description
1 polymer ?
#
loop_
_entity_poly.entity_id
_entity_poly.type
_entity_poly.pdbx_seq_one_letter_code
_entity_poly.pdbx_strand_id
1 'polypeptide(L)'
;MFTQALIKDQVVDVVYNLYEFAEELYLPEAFVVSKDQEGLLAHIQQRATPATIGAFSLELDPVRETLFRLIEELEPDRIVKEFHRGKRKPPSLETLLQDRDTQRAIQRYVHRRLDQMLQLIVRHELPLSWHVERRVLVKDFVVTVAPTPLSPELFFQRTHDGVNYQLRLWQGDEPWPINEREVAAVTN
;
A
#
# COMPACT_ATOMS: atom_id res chain seq x y z
N MET A 1 28.22 -12.86 -16.71
CA MET A 1 27.80 -13.47 -15.42
C MET A 1 27.96 -12.40 -14.36
N PHE A 2 26.86 -11.84 -13.85
CA PHE A 2 26.93 -10.88 -12.75
C PHE A 2 26.94 -11.68 -11.45
N THR A 3 28.10 -11.72 -10.80
CA THR A 3 28.24 -12.26 -9.45
C THR A 3 27.56 -11.28 -8.50
N GLN A 4 26.38 -11.64 -8.02
CA GLN A 4 25.73 -10.93 -6.93
C GLN A 4 26.60 -11.17 -5.69
N ALA A 5 27.40 -10.16 -5.32
CA ALA A 5 28.15 -10.17 -4.08
C ALA A 5 27.14 -10.17 -2.93
N LEU A 6 26.93 -11.34 -2.33
CA LEU A 6 26.22 -11.47 -1.06
C LEU A 6 27.02 -10.69 -0.01
N ILE A 7 26.58 -9.47 0.29
CA ILE A 7 27.06 -8.71 1.44
C ILE A 7 26.54 -9.43 2.68
N LYS A 8 27.43 -10.19 3.32
CA LYS A 8 27.08 -11.25 4.27
C LYS A 8 26.68 -10.77 5.67
N ASP A 9 26.55 -9.47 5.91
CA ASP A 9 26.27 -8.89 7.24
C ASP A 9 25.35 -7.64 7.20
N GLN A 10 24.66 -7.39 6.09
CA GLN A 10 23.76 -6.25 6.04
C GLN A 10 22.45 -6.58 6.77
N VAL A 11 22.15 -5.86 7.85
CA VAL A 11 20.84 -5.93 8.51
C VAL A 11 19.79 -5.47 7.51
N VAL A 12 18.72 -6.24 7.36
CA VAL A 12 17.62 -5.93 6.42
C VAL A 12 16.27 -5.97 7.13
N ASP A 13 15.27 -5.40 6.47
CA ASP A 13 13.86 -5.55 6.81
C ASP A 13 12.99 -5.75 5.57
N VAL A 14 11.73 -6.11 5.78
CA VAL A 14 10.71 -6.07 4.74
C VAL A 14 9.93 -4.76 4.85
N VAL A 15 9.90 -4.00 3.77
CA VAL A 15 9.10 -2.78 3.65
C VAL A 15 8.00 -3.02 2.63
N TYR A 16 6.77 -2.70 3.02
CA TYR A 16 5.61 -2.75 2.14
C TYR A 16 5.43 -1.40 1.49
N ASN A 17 5.30 -1.35 0.18
CA ASN A 17 5.19 -0.10 -0.57
C ASN A 17 3.84 -0.01 -1.26
N LEU A 18 3.22 1.17 -1.26
CA LEU A 18 2.08 1.47 -2.11
C LEU A 18 2.52 2.36 -3.27
N TYR A 19 1.96 2.10 -4.45
CA TYR A 19 2.12 2.98 -5.59
C TYR A 19 0.80 3.12 -6.33
N GLU A 20 0.56 4.29 -6.90
CA GLU A 20 -0.55 4.54 -7.81
C GLU A 20 -0.29 3.85 -9.14
N PHE A 21 -1.14 2.89 -9.47
CA PHE A 21 -1.08 2.17 -10.74
C PHE A 21 -1.90 2.90 -11.81
N ALA A 22 -3.09 3.38 -11.42
CA ALA A 22 -3.98 4.21 -12.23
C ALA A 22 -4.70 5.19 -11.28
N GLU A 23 -5.38 6.18 -11.85
CA GLU A 23 -6.15 7.18 -11.08
C GLU A 23 -7.06 6.49 -10.05
N GLU A 24 -6.87 6.85 -8.78
CA GLU A 24 -7.59 6.30 -7.62
C GLU A 24 -7.44 4.77 -7.43
N LEU A 25 -6.42 4.15 -8.03
CA LEU A 25 -6.13 2.72 -7.90
C LEU A 25 -4.69 2.49 -7.48
N TYR A 26 -4.52 2.16 -6.20
CA TYR A 26 -3.23 1.85 -5.60
C TYR A 26 -3.00 0.35 -5.53
N LEU A 27 -1.78 -0.08 -5.86
CA LEU A 27 -1.36 -1.46 -5.74
C LEU A 27 -0.16 -1.55 -4.78
N PRO A 28 -0.03 -2.67 -4.05
CA PRO A 28 1.07 -2.87 -3.14
C PRO A 28 2.23 -3.64 -3.78
N GLU A 29 3.42 -3.43 -3.22
CA GLU A 29 4.61 -4.25 -3.41
C GLU A 29 5.29 -4.50 -2.05
N ALA A 30 6.24 -5.44 -2.03
CA ALA A 30 7.12 -5.62 -0.88
C ALA A 30 8.58 -5.68 -1.33
N PHE A 31 9.46 -5.12 -0.52
CA PHE A 31 10.89 -5.05 -0.79
C PHE A 31 11.70 -5.52 0.42
N VAL A 32 12.80 -6.22 0.15
CA VAL A 32 13.87 -6.39 1.13
C VAL A 32 14.72 -5.12 1.07
N VAL A 33 14.82 -4.42 2.20
CA VAL A 33 15.49 -3.13 2.31
C VAL A 33 16.60 -3.25 3.34
N SER A 34 17.78 -2.72 3.02
CA SER A 34 18.88 -2.69 3.98
C SER A 34 18.69 -1.62 5.04
N LYS A 35 19.33 -1.81 6.20
CA LYS A 35 19.46 -0.79 7.23
C LYS A 35 20.86 -0.15 7.18
N ASP A 36 20.93 1.14 7.49
CA ASP A 36 22.19 1.86 7.69
C ASP A 36 22.76 1.62 9.10
N GLN A 37 23.87 2.28 9.44
CA GLN A 37 24.54 2.13 10.74
C GLN A 37 23.68 2.62 11.92
N GLU A 38 22.68 3.46 11.65
CA GLU A 38 21.72 3.98 12.64
C GLU A 38 20.47 3.10 12.74
N GLY A 39 20.40 2.02 11.95
CA GLY A 39 19.24 1.12 11.90
C GLY A 39 18.08 1.64 11.04
N LEU A 40 18.28 2.71 10.27
CA LEU A 40 17.26 3.30 9.41
C LEU A 40 17.21 2.61 8.04
N LEU A 41 16.03 2.57 7.44
CA LEU A 41 15.80 1.95 6.13
C LEU A 41 16.54 2.71 5.02
N ALA A 42 17.49 2.04 4.37
CA ALA A 42 18.38 2.60 3.37
C ALA A 42 17.94 2.17 1.95
N HIS A 43 18.60 1.18 1.34
CA HIS A 43 18.41 0.86 -0.08
C HIS A 43 17.64 -0.44 -0.29
N ILE A 44 16.78 -0.44 -1.31
CA ILE A 44 16.09 -1.64 -1.79
C ILE A 44 17.12 -2.62 -2.36
N GLN A 45 17.15 -3.83 -1.82
CA GLN A 45 18.01 -4.91 -2.29
C GLN A 45 17.31 -5.70 -3.40
N GLN A 46 16.04 -6.06 -3.18
CA GLN A 46 15.23 -6.83 -4.11
C GLN A 46 13.75 -6.79 -3.73
N ARG A 47 12.87 -7.27 -4.63
CA ARG A 47 11.46 -7.56 -4.30
C ARG A 47 11.41 -8.68 -3.25
N ALA A 48 10.58 -8.50 -2.23
CA ALA A 48 10.35 -9.49 -1.18
C ALA A 48 9.19 -10.41 -1.59
N THR A 49 9.46 -11.71 -1.57
CA THR A 49 8.51 -12.79 -1.85
C THR A 49 8.84 -13.97 -0.93
N PRO A 50 7.92 -14.94 -0.76
CA PRO A 50 8.20 -16.15 0.04
C PRO A 50 9.50 -16.85 -0.36
N ALA A 51 9.84 -16.84 -1.65
CA ALA A 51 11.04 -17.50 -2.19
C ALA A 51 12.34 -16.71 -2.00
N THR A 52 12.27 -15.40 -1.76
CA THR A 52 13.45 -14.52 -1.82
C THR A 52 13.92 -14.04 -0.45
N ILE A 53 13.02 -13.95 0.53
CA ILE A 53 13.36 -13.43 1.87
C ILE A 53 14.30 -14.36 2.66
N GLY A 54 14.24 -15.67 2.42
CA GLY A 54 15.09 -16.64 3.13
C GLY A 54 16.58 -16.47 2.87
N ALA A 55 16.96 -15.94 1.69
CA ALA A 55 18.35 -15.61 1.35
C ALA A 55 18.93 -14.47 2.22
N PHE A 56 18.07 -13.73 2.91
CA PHE A 56 18.41 -12.60 3.76
C PHE A 56 18.16 -12.90 5.25
N SER A 57 18.01 -14.17 5.62
CA SER A 57 17.74 -14.60 7.00
C SER A 57 16.47 -14.00 7.60
N LEU A 58 15.51 -13.63 6.75
CA LEU A 58 14.17 -13.17 7.16
C LEU A 58 13.23 -14.37 7.22
N GLU A 59 12.46 -14.48 8.31
CA GLU A 59 11.52 -15.59 8.52
C GLU A 59 10.20 -15.38 7.75
N LEU A 60 9.61 -16.45 7.23
CA LEU A 60 8.27 -16.41 6.68
C LEU A 60 7.26 -16.77 7.78
N ASP A 61 6.93 -15.80 8.62
CA ASP A 61 5.89 -15.96 9.64
C ASP A 61 4.47 -15.93 9.03
N PRO A 62 3.42 -16.34 9.76
CA PRO A 62 2.04 -16.39 9.25
C PRO A 62 1.48 -15.02 8.81
N VAL A 63 1.91 -13.92 9.42
CA VAL A 63 1.49 -12.56 9.06
C VAL A 63 2.10 -12.18 7.72
N ARG A 64 3.40 -12.40 7.56
CA ARG A 64 4.15 -12.14 6.33
C ARG A 64 3.69 -13.03 5.19
N GLU A 65 3.38 -14.30 5.45
CA GLU A 65 2.77 -15.20 4.46
C GLU A 65 1.43 -14.66 3.95
N THR A 66 0.58 -14.18 4.87
CA THR A 66 -0.71 -13.57 4.51
C THR A 66 -0.51 -12.29 3.69
N LEU A 67 0.42 -11.43 4.09
CA LEU A 67 0.74 -10.19 3.38
C LEU A 67 1.27 -10.48 1.96
N PHE A 68 2.19 -11.43 1.81
CA PHE A 68 2.71 -11.80 0.50
C PHE A 68 1.65 -12.40 -0.41
N ARG A 69 0.73 -13.21 0.13
CA ARG A 69 -0.42 -13.70 -0.63
C ARG A 69 -1.32 -12.55 -1.11
N LEU A 70 -1.65 -11.60 -0.24
CA LEU A 70 -2.46 -10.43 -0.60
C LEU A 70 -1.78 -9.59 -1.70
N ILE A 71 -0.47 -9.38 -1.59
CA ILE A 71 0.32 -8.65 -2.60
C ILE A 71 0.34 -9.40 -3.93
N GLU A 72 0.53 -10.72 -3.92
CA GLU A 72 0.49 -11.54 -5.12
C GLU A 72 -0.89 -11.47 -5.79
N GLU A 73 -1.98 -11.58 -5.03
CA GLU A 73 -3.36 -11.44 -5.54
C GLU A 73 -3.64 -10.07 -6.17
N LEU A 74 -2.87 -9.05 -5.81
CA LEU A 74 -2.96 -7.68 -6.30
C LEU A 74 -1.94 -7.35 -7.40
N GLU A 75 -1.12 -8.31 -7.83
CA GLU A 75 -0.27 -8.11 -9.01
C GLU A 75 -1.14 -7.90 -10.26
N PRO A 76 -0.76 -6.98 -11.18
CA PRO A 76 -1.57 -6.67 -12.36
C PRO A 76 -1.98 -7.90 -13.17
N ASP A 77 -1.06 -8.83 -13.41
CA ASP A 77 -1.33 -10.06 -14.15
C ASP A 77 -2.33 -10.99 -13.43
N ARG A 78 -2.30 -11.00 -12.10
CA ARG A 78 -3.23 -11.80 -11.27
C ARG A 78 -4.63 -11.19 -11.28
N ILE A 79 -4.73 -9.86 -11.18
CA ILE A 79 -5.99 -9.13 -11.33
C ILE A 79 -6.57 -9.38 -12.73
N VAL A 80 -5.76 -9.23 -13.79
CA VAL A 80 -6.21 -9.50 -15.16
C VAL A 80 -6.76 -10.92 -15.28
N LYS A 81 -6.07 -11.92 -14.72
CA LYS A 81 -6.52 -13.32 -14.77
C LYS A 81 -7.85 -13.56 -14.05
N GLU A 82 -8.10 -12.86 -12.94
CA GLU A 82 -9.36 -12.97 -12.19
C GLU A 82 -10.55 -12.41 -12.96
N PHE A 83 -10.35 -11.26 -13.63
CA PHE A 83 -11.42 -10.51 -14.32
C PHE A 83 -11.57 -10.85 -15.81
N HIS A 84 -10.51 -11.36 -16.45
CA HIS A 84 -10.56 -11.84 -17.83
C HIS A 84 -10.72 -13.36 -17.88
N ARG A 85 -11.97 -13.81 -18.04
CA ARG A 85 -12.32 -15.24 -18.17
C ARG A 85 -12.37 -15.73 -19.63
N GLY A 86 -11.98 -14.88 -20.58
CA GLY A 86 -12.02 -15.20 -22.00
C GLY A 86 -10.90 -16.15 -22.45
N LYS A 87 -11.16 -16.98 -23.46
CA LYS A 87 -10.15 -17.85 -24.09
C LYS A 87 -9.14 -17.11 -24.97
N ARG A 88 -9.33 -15.81 -25.20
CA ARG A 88 -8.43 -14.96 -25.98
C ARG A 88 -7.26 -14.49 -25.11
N LYS A 89 -6.19 -14.05 -25.76
CA LYS A 89 -5.05 -13.40 -25.09
C LYS A 89 -5.58 -12.34 -24.11
N PRO A 90 -5.19 -12.39 -22.82
CA PRO A 90 -5.64 -11.41 -21.85
C PRO A 90 -5.17 -10.01 -22.26
N PRO A 91 -6.05 -8.99 -22.17
CA PRO A 91 -5.65 -7.59 -22.33
C PRO A 91 -4.81 -7.13 -21.13
N SER A 92 -4.25 -5.93 -21.22
CA SER A 92 -3.56 -5.32 -20.07
C SER A 92 -4.55 -4.87 -19.00
N LEU A 93 -4.10 -4.66 -17.76
CA LEU A 93 -4.96 -4.17 -16.68
C LEU A 93 -5.54 -2.79 -17.03
N GLU A 94 -4.73 -1.89 -17.60
CA GLU A 94 -5.16 -0.56 -18.05
C GLU A 94 -6.29 -0.64 -19.07
N THR A 95 -6.24 -1.64 -19.96
CA THR A 95 -7.31 -1.88 -20.94
C THR A 95 -8.61 -2.33 -20.26
N LEU A 96 -8.53 -3.19 -19.24
CA LEU A 96 -9.71 -3.60 -18.47
C LEU A 96 -10.33 -2.45 -17.67
N LEU A 97 -9.50 -1.51 -17.21
CA LEU A 97 -9.94 -0.33 -16.46
C LEU A 97 -10.71 0.69 -17.32
N GLN A 98 -10.67 0.58 -18.65
CA GLN A 98 -11.44 1.45 -19.55
C GLN A 98 -12.94 1.12 -19.54
N ASP A 99 -13.30 -0.12 -19.23
CA ASP A 99 -14.70 -0.51 -19.08
C ASP A 99 -15.18 -0.19 -17.66
N ARG A 100 -16.18 0.70 -17.54
CA ARG A 100 -16.63 1.24 -16.25
C ARG A 100 -17.13 0.19 -15.26
N ASP A 101 -17.82 -0.85 -15.74
CA ASP A 101 -18.35 -1.89 -14.87
C ASP A 101 -17.24 -2.81 -14.37
N THR A 102 -16.31 -3.17 -15.26
CA THR A 102 -15.10 -3.93 -14.94
C THR A 102 -14.20 -3.14 -13.99
N GLN A 103 -13.96 -1.85 -14.24
CA GLN A 103 -13.21 -0.95 -13.38
C GLN A 103 -13.75 -0.93 -11.95
N ARG A 104 -15.07 -0.74 -11.79
CA ARG A 104 -15.73 -0.75 -10.47
C ARG A 104 -15.62 -2.10 -9.76
N ALA A 105 -15.60 -3.20 -10.51
CA ALA A 105 -15.43 -4.53 -9.95
C ALA A 105 -13.98 -4.75 -9.49
N ILE A 106 -13.00 -4.31 -10.29
CA ILE A 106 -11.57 -4.34 -9.96
C ILE A 106 -11.27 -3.46 -8.74
N GLN A 107 -11.72 -2.21 -8.72
CA GLN A 107 -11.54 -1.30 -7.57
C GLN A 107 -12.06 -1.95 -6.29
N ARG A 108 -13.29 -2.47 -6.27
CA ARG A 108 -13.84 -3.17 -5.10
C ARG A 108 -13.02 -4.38 -4.68
N TYR A 109 -12.47 -5.13 -5.63
CA TYR A 109 -11.60 -6.27 -5.36
C TYR A 109 -10.28 -5.85 -4.74
N VAL A 110 -9.68 -4.77 -5.25
CA VAL A 110 -8.41 -4.20 -4.77
C VAL A 110 -8.59 -3.61 -3.38
N HIS A 111 -9.57 -2.72 -3.18
CA HIS A 111 -9.84 -2.08 -1.88
C HIS A 111 -10.03 -3.10 -0.76
N ARG A 112 -10.78 -4.19 -0.97
CA ARG A 112 -10.99 -5.21 0.06
C ARG A 112 -9.70 -5.87 0.52
N ARG A 113 -8.75 -6.10 -0.39
CA ARG A 113 -7.47 -6.75 -0.08
C ARG A 113 -6.48 -5.75 0.49
N LEU A 114 -6.51 -4.52 -0.03
CA LEU A 114 -5.68 -3.45 0.46
C LEU A 114 -6.05 -3.06 1.88
N ASP A 115 -7.35 -3.00 2.22
CA ASP A 115 -7.85 -2.81 3.58
C ASP A 115 -7.32 -3.91 4.52
N GLN A 116 -7.44 -5.18 4.12
CA GLN A 116 -6.89 -6.31 4.90
C GLN A 116 -5.38 -6.20 5.10
N MET A 117 -4.64 -5.83 4.05
CA MET A 117 -3.19 -5.63 4.11
C MET A 117 -2.82 -4.48 5.07
N LEU A 118 -3.49 -3.33 4.94
CA LEU A 118 -3.23 -2.15 5.76
C LEU A 118 -3.56 -2.39 7.23
N GLN A 119 -4.66 -3.08 7.53
CA GLN A 119 -5.00 -3.47 8.90
C GLN A 119 -3.91 -4.35 9.54
N LEU A 120 -3.35 -5.30 8.78
CA LEU A 120 -2.25 -6.14 9.25
C LEU A 120 -0.98 -5.32 9.48
N ILE A 121 -0.63 -4.44 8.55
CA ILE A 121 0.54 -3.57 8.65
C ILE A 121 0.44 -2.67 9.89
N VAL A 122 -0.71 -2.01 10.10
CA VAL A 122 -0.94 -1.15 11.26
C VAL A 122 -0.92 -1.95 12.55
N ARG A 123 -1.62 -3.09 12.62
CA ARG A 123 -1.68 -3.94 13.82
C ARG A 123 -0.32 -4.48 14.26
N HIS A 124 0.54 -4.81 13.30
CA HIS A 124 1.85 -5.40 13.55
C HIS A 124 3.01 -4.39 13.46
N GLU A 125 2.69 -3.10 13.36
CA GLU A 125 3.67 -1.99 13.28
C GLU A 125 4.73 -2.21 12.18
N LEU A 126 4.29 -2.75 11.04
CA LEU A 126 5.18 -3.09 9.94
C LEU A 126 5.52 -1.84 9.11
N PRO A 127 6.74 -1.72 8.56
CA PRO A 127 7.10 -0.56 7.75
C PRO A 127 6.28 -0.46 6.45
N LEU A 128 5.62 0.68 6.28
CA LEU A 128 4.89 1.05 5.07
C LEU A 128 5.59 2.24 4.39
N SER A 129 5.77 2.19 3.08
CA SER A 129 6.26 3.32 2.28
C SER A 129 5.25 3.75 1.22
N TRP A 130 5.36 5.00 0.81
CA TRP A 130 4.53 5.61 -0.23
C TRP A 130 5.37 5.97 -1.44
N HIS A 131 5.10 5.35 -2.59
CA HIS A 131 5.75 5.65 -3.87
C HIS A 131 7.28 5.59 -3.84
N VAL A 132 7.85 4.61 -3.13
CA VAL A 132 9.31 4.50 -3.05
C VAL A 132 9.92 4.07 -4.38
N GLU A 133 10.99 4.75 -4.80
CA GLU A 133 11.76 4.39 -5.98
C GLU A 133 12.98 3.53 -5.62
N ARG A 134 13.58 2.85 -6.61
CA ARG A 134 14.72 1.95 -6.35
C ARG A 134 16.02 2.64 -5.95
N ARG A 135 16.22 3.91 -6.34
CA ARG A 135 17.50 4.62 -6.21
C ARG A 135 17.55 5.61 -5.03
N VAL A 136 16.47 5.67 -4.25
CA VAL A 136 16.35 6.60 -3.12
C VAL A 136 16.58 5.87 -1.80
N LEU A 137 16.67 6.64 -0.72
CA LEU A 137 16.68 6.11 0.65
C LEU A 137 15.23 5.88 1.08
N VAL A 138 14.91 4.64 1.44
CA VAL A 138 13.54 4.23 1.75
C VAL A 138 12.98 4.98 2.96
N LYS A 139 13.82 5.33 3.95
CA LYS A 139 13.41 6.09 5.14
C LYS A 139 12.68 7.40 4.84
N ASP A 140 13.01 8.05 3.72
CA ASP A 140 12.41 9.32 3.32
C ASP A 140 10.97 9.15 2.77
N PHE A 141 10.55 7.91 2.53
CA PHE A 141 9.24 7.54 1.96
C PHE A 141 8.40 6.72 2.92
N VAL A 142 8.89 6.44 4.14
CA VAL A 142 8.16 5.70 5.15
C VAL A 142 7.00 6.53 5.67
N VAL A 143 5.81 5.95 5.63
CA VAL A 143 4.59 6.55 6.15
C VAL A 143 4.55 6.39 7.67
N THR A 144 4.32 7.50 8.37
CA THR A 144 4.03 7.45 9.80
C THR A 144 2.57 7.08 10.01
N VAL A 145 2.31 5.97 10.69
CA VAL A 145 0.95 5.58 11.08
C VAL A 145 0.56 6.33 12.35
N ALA A 146 -0.56 7.05 12.31
CA ALA A 146 -1.09 7.68 13.50
C ALA A 146 -1.63 6.60 14.47
N PRO A 147 -1.33 6.68 15.78
CA PRO A 147 -1.74 5.66 16.75
C PRO A 147 -3.26 5.66 17.00
N THR A 148 -3.93 6.76 16.67
CA THR A 148 -5.38 6.92 16.81
C THR A 148 -5.97 7.37 15.47
N PRO A 149 -7.12 6.79 15.07
CA PRO A 149 -7.82 7.24 13.88
C PRO A 149 -8.37 8.66 14.08
N LEU A 150 -8.49 9.41 12.99
CA LEU A 150 -9.16 10.70 13.01
C LEU A 150 -10.63 10.52 13.34
N SER A 151 -11.15 11.31 14.28
CA SER A 151 -12.57 11.32 14.64
C SER A 151 -13.33 12.28 13.72
N PRO A 152 -14.34 11.81 12.98
CA PRO A 152 -15.16 12.68 12.15
C PRO A 152 -16.25 13.36 12.97
N GLU A 153 -16.42 14.67 12.76
CA GLU A 153 -17.52 15.46 13.29
C GLU A 153 -18.31 16.07 12.14
N LEU A 154 -19.60 15.74 12.05
CA LEU A 154 -20.51 16.27 11.04
C LEU A 154 -21.42 17.32 11.67
N PHE A 155 -21.34 18.55 11.16
CA PHE A 155 -22.22 19.64 11.56
C PHE A 155 -23.28 19.88 10.48
N PHE A 156 -24.54 19.99 10.89
CA PHE A 156 -25.65 20.28 10.01
C PHE A 156 -26.43 21.49 10.53
N GLN A 157 -26.61 22.50 9.69
CA GLN A 157 -27.40 23.67 10.00
C GLN A 157 -28.48 23.85 8.96
N ARG A 158 -29.74 23.73 9.38
CA ARG A 158 -30.89 24.04 8.53
C ARG A 158 -30.97 25.55 8.33
N THR A 159 -31.06 25.98 7.08
CA THR A 159 -31.29 27.37 6.68
C THR A 159 -32.66 27.49 6.02
N HIS A 160 -33.07 28.72 5.67
CA HIS A 160 -34.31 28.95 4.95
C HIS A 160 -34.30 28.29 3.56
N ASP A 161 -33.12 28.22 2.93
CA ASP A 161 -32.95 27.76 1.54
C ASP A 161 -32.42 26.31 1.44
N GLY A 162 -32.15 25.64 2.57
CA GLY A 162 -31.68 24.26 2.57
C GLY A 162 -30.99 23.82 3.88
N VAL A 163 -29.91 23.05 3.74
CA VAL A 163 -29.09 22.55 4.85
C VAL A 163 -27.62 22.79 4.51
N ASN A 164 -26.92 23.55 5.35
CA ASN A 164 -25.46 23.64 5.32
C ASN A 164 -24.90 22.43 6.07
N TYR A 165 -23.92 21.75 5.48
CA TYR A 165 -23.22 20.63 6.11
C TYR A 165 -21.71 20.89 6.10
N GLN A 166 -21.03 20.50 7.17
CA GLN A 166 -19.58 20.59 7.30
C GLN A 166 -19.03 19.30 7.93
N LEU A 167 -17.99 18.73 7.33
CA LEU A 167 -17.16 17.70 7.93
C LEU A 167 -15.94 18.35 8.57
N ARG A 168 -15.68 18.03 9.83
CA ARG A 168 -14.42 18.32 10.54
C ARG A 168 -13.78 17.01 10.96
N LEU A 169 -12.46 16.96 10.94
CA LEU A 169 -11.69 15.84 11.45
C LEU A 169 -10.94 16.29 12.69
N TRP A 170 -10.81 15.39 13.65
CA TRP A 170 -10.12 15.64 14.91
C TRP A 170 -9.07 14.55 15.17
N GLN A 171 -7.90 14.95 15.64
CA GLN A 171 -6.86 14.06 16.13
C GLN A 171 -6.78 14.20 17.65
N GLY A 172 -7.47 13.32 18.38
CA GLY A 172 -7.74 13.55 19.79
C GLY A 172 -8.57 14.82 19.96
N ASP A 173 -8.07 15.78 20.74
CA ASP A 173 -8.75 17.06 20.99
C ASP A 173 -8.31 18.19 20.05
N GLU A 174 -7.41 17.91 19.10
CA GLU A 174 -6.91 18.90 18.15
C GLU A 174 -7.63 18.80 16.80
N PRO A 175 -8.06 19.94 16.20
CA PRO A 175 -8.66 19.93 14.88
C PRO A 175 -7.61 19.53 13.83
N TRP A 176 -8.02 18.66 12.91
CA TRP A 176 -7.21 18.22 11.77
C TRP A 176 -7.74 18.88 10.49
N PRO A 177 -7.12 19.97 10.00
CA PRO A 177 -7.65 20.75 8.89
C PRO A 177 -7.45 20.01 7.56
N ILE A 178 -8.48 19.28 7.13
CA ILE A 178 -8.47 18.49 5.88
C ILE A 178 -8.23 19.36 4.64
N ASN A 179 -8.69 20.61 4.64
CA ASN A 179 -8.58 21.55 3.54
C ASN A 179 -7.17 22.15 3.36
N GLU A 180 -6.30 22.01 4.35
CA GLU A 180 -4.92 22.51 4.31
C GLU A 180 -3.92 21.40 3.94
N ARG A 181 -4.42 20.22 3.59
CA ARG A 181 -3.63 19.02 3.38
C ARG A 181 -3.99 18.36 2.05
N GLU A 182 -2.99 17.74 1.46
CA GLU A 182 -3.21 16.80 0.37
C GLU A 182 -3.66 15.46 0.96
N VAL A 183 -4.81 14.97 0.53
CA VAL A 183 -5.41 13.74 1.04
C VAL A 183 -5.66 12.79 -0.12
N ALA A 184 -5.01 11.63 -0.07
CA ALA A 184 -5.24 10.53 -1.00
C ALA A 184 -6.09 9.44 -0.34
N ALA A 185 -7.19 9.06 -0.98
CA ALA A 185 -8.01 7.94 -0.55
C ALA A 185 -7.41 6.63 -1.07
N VAL A 186 -6.68 5.93 -0.19
CA VAL A 186 -5.95 4.70 -0.56
C VAL A 186 -6.89 3.50 -0.64
N THR A 187 -7.83 3.38 0.30
CA THR A 187 -8.82 2.31 0.35
C THR A 187 -10.16 2.82 0.89
N ASN A 188 -11.24 2.08 0.62
CA ASN A 188 -12.59 2.31 1.16
C ASN A 188 -12.80 1.62 2.50
#